data_AF-A0A160T1Q6-F1
#
_entry.id   AF-A0A160T1Q6-F1
#
_cell.length_a   1.000
_cell.length_b   1.000
_cell.length_c   1.000
_cell.angle_alpha   90.00
_cell.angle_beta   90.00
_cell.angle_gamma   90.00
#
_symmetry.space_group_name_H-M   'P 1'
#
loop_
_entity.id
_entity.type
_entity.pdbx_description
1 polymer ?
#
loop_
_entity_poly.entity_id
_entity_poly.type
_entity_poly.pdbx_seq_one_letter_code
_entity_poly.pdbx_strand_id
1 'polypeptide(L)'
;MSTRRRRTIRNKGVIAAARLRRAPEPGERLIFRTDPLTRRFIRPLLITLLATSVSVALLVILRIATPEMEWMLLVPLCFLAALEGTYTAAWLSNPDSRAVDRGVYRAAEVLLLIVIARVYSWIVFGQGIPSPDEMRLFLTAPLAVLSVAGFVSTTVVTLIAWWLAVTVSRIFVKLDASAEELNFYTLSPAEQKAQADNVPIQVAREELLRNYTYLWLNGGMVMVVVAALSTFEVNQFANVINPFEITRLGLSAAMLLALMTYFLVGFWLLSHARLLRMNARWLMDGAAKDAGVERGWQRSSFAILAIIALVAAFLPIGSTLAISRILSAGLAGLGYLASRVFALISYWFVSALLWLTRNAEDAPLQPLRPTPPPPPVAPPPPLTATNPITSMVISSAFWALVIAIIIAALLFFLRERGYRVDTGRLPGYWAAATAWLRAAWARLTGRARAAGRGLQARFRGPGDGPPPPPRVAARPRFLRLGGLSPREQVRFYYLSLVRRATERGVNRQDSATPLEYTDQLRQAWPEAEDDIEELTQSFLAARYSPQPIEKGDALTMKERWNRVRNRLRGRK
;
A
#
# COMPACT_ATOMS: atom_id res chain seq x y z
N MET A 1 -52.40 59.80 -27.00
CA MET A 1 -53.04 58.64 -26.32
C MET A 1 -51.97 57.58 -26.04
N SER A 2 -51.55 57.42 -24.77
CA SER A 2 -50.46 56.52 -24.38
C SER A 2 -50.99 55.17 -23.89
N THR A 3 -50.64 54.08 -24.57
CA THR A 3 -50.95 52.70 -24.16
C THR A 3 -49.95 52.21 -23.10
N ARG A 4 -50.38 52.18 -21.82
CA ARG A 4 -49.63 51.55 -20.73
C ARG A 4 -49.65 50.01 -20.89
N ARG A 5 -48.50 49.41 -21.22
CA ARG A 5 -48.28 47.96 -21.12
C ARG A 5 -48.27 47.53 -19.64
N ARG A 6 -49.22 46.69 -19.24
CA ARG A 6 -49.24 45.97 -17.95
C ARG A 6 -48.04 45.01 -17.89
N ARG A 7 -47.11 45.25 -16.96
CA ARG A 7 -46.06 44.29 -16.58
C ARG A 7 -46.71 43.13 -15.83
N THR A 8 -46.69 41.94 -16.41
CA THR A 8 -47.05 40.69 -15.72
C THR A 8 -46.03 40.39 -14.64
N ILE A 9 -46.45 40.47 -13.38
CA ILE A 9 -45.64 40.09 -12.22
C ILE A 9 -45.49 38.57 -12.26
N ARG A 10 -44.32 38.11 -12.73
CA ARG A 10 -43.96 36.69 -12.80
C ARG A 10 -43.96 36.14 -11.37
N ASN A 11 -44.89 35.22 -11.12
CA ASN A 11 -45.23 34.72 -9.80
C ASN A 11 -44.05 33.94 -9.18
N LYS A 12 -43.29 34.60 -8.28
CA LYS A 12 -42.10 34.01 -7.61
C LYS A 12 -42.44 32.74 -6.83
N GLY A 13 -43.70 32.60 -6.38
CA GLY A 13 -44.19 31.41 -5.67
C GLY A 13 -44.17 30.13 -6.51
N VAL A 14 -44.40 30.22 -7.83
CA VAL A 14 -44.42 29.05 -8.72
C VAL A 14 -43.01 28.51 -8.96
N ILE A 15 -42.00 29.40 -9.00
CA ILE A 15 -40.59 29.00 -9.15
C ILE A 15 -40.05 28.40 -7.83
N ALA A 16 -40.47 28.93 -6.68
CA ALA A 16 -40.14 28.37 -5.38
C ALA A 16 -40.80 26.99 -5.16
N ALA A 17 -42.08 26.84 -5.51
CA ALA A 17 -42.80 25.56 -5.44
C ALA A 17 -42.26 24.51 -6.41
N ALA A 18 -41.82 24.92 -7.61
CA ALA A 18 -41.16 24.03 -8.57
C ALA A 18 -39.76 23.57 -8.14
N ARG A 19 -39.03 24.38 -7.33
CA ARG A 19 -37.75 23.97 -6.72
C ARG A 19 -37.96 22.99 -5.56
N LEU A 20 -39.01 23.17 -4.75
CA LEU A 20 -39.33 22.25 -3.65
C LEU A 20 -39.73 20.86 -4.16
N ARG A 21 -40.46 20.76 -5.28
CA ARG A 21 -40.75 19.47 -5.95
C ARG A 21 -39.55 18.82 -6.65
N ARG A 22 -38.41 19.51 -6.73
CA ARG A 22 -37.18 19.03 -7.37
C ARG A 22 -36.11 18.57 -6.40
N ALA A 23 -36.34 18.65 -5.09
CA ALA A 23 -35.38 18.11 -4.15
C ALA A 23 -35.41 16.57 -4.28
N PRO A 24 -34.38 15.92 -4.84
CA PRO A 24 -34.34 14.47 -4.92
C PRO A 24 -34.45 13.89 -3.51
N GLU A 25 -35.21 12.81 -3.36
CA GLU A 25 -35.33 12.04 -2.12
C GLU A 25 -33.92 11.71 -1.58
N PRO A 26 -33.71 11.59 -0.26
CA PRO A 26 -32.38 11.35 0.32
C PRO A 26 -31.59 10.19 -0.33
N GLY A 27 -32.29 9.18 -0.83
CA GLY A 27 -31.73 8.05 -1.59
C GLY A 27 -31.17 8.41 -2.98
N GLU A 28 -31.79 9.35 -3.69
CA GLU A 28 -31.33 9.81 -5.02
C GLU A 28 -30.04 10.64 -4.91
N ARG A 29 -29.79 11.29 -3.76
CA ARG A 29 -28.57 12.09 -3.54
C ARG A 29 -27.35 11.26 -3.17
N LEU A 30 -27.52 10.00 -2.73
CA LEU A 30 -26.39 9.08 -2.52
C LEU A 30 -25.63 8.76 -3.81
N ILE A 31 -26.24 8.98 -4.97
CA ILE A 31 -25.62 8.82 -6.30
C ILE A 31 -24.46 9.82 -6.52
N PHE A 32 -24.42 10.92 -5.76
CA PHE A 32 -23.31 11.88 -5.80
C PHE A 32 -22.06 11.38 -5.09
N ARG A 33 -22.18 10.37 -4.22
CA ARG A 33 -21.03 9.67 -3.64
C ARG A 33 -20.35 8.85 -4.72
N THR A 34 -19.03 8.85 -4.71
CA THR A 34 -18.24 8.00 -5.61
C THR A 34 -18.57 6.52 -5.44
N ASP A 35 -18.49 5.78 -6.55
CA ASP A 35 -18.71 4.34 -6.57
C ASP A 35 -17.76 3.65 -5.56
N PRO A 36 -18.25 2.70 -4.75
CA PRO A 36 -17.47 2.12 -3.66
C PRO A 36 -16.21 1.41 -4.15
N LEU A 37 -16.21 0.84 -5.36
CA LEU A 37 -14.99 0.22 -5.92
C LEU A 37 -13.96 1.27 -6.25
N THR A 38 -14.37 2.38 -6.89
CA THR A 38 -13.48 3.49 -7.21
C THR A 38 -12.87 4.09 -5.96
N ARG A 39 -13.71 4.34 -4.94
CA ARG A 39 -13.30 4.96 -3.69
C ARG A 39 -12.38 4.07 -2.84
N ARG A 40 -12.66 2.76 -2.76
CA ARG A 40 -11.93 1.83 -1.89
C ARG A 40 -10.70 1.19 -2.54
N PHE A 41 -10.69 1.02 -3.86
CA PHE A 41 -9.64 0.26 -4.54
C PHE A 41 -8.93 1.07 -5.63
N ILE A 42 -9.67 1.58 -6.62
CA ILE A 42 -9.04 2.21 -7.79
C ILE A 42 -8.25 3.45 -7.38
N ARG A 43 -8.89 4.38 -6.66
CA ARG A 43 -8.24 5.62 -6.25
C ARG A 43 -7.05 5.38 -5.33
N PRO A 44 -7.15 4.54 -4.27
CA PRO A 44 -5.98 4.22 -3.46
C PRO A 44 -4.83 3.59 -4.25
N LEU A 45 -5.12 2.68 -5.17
CA LEU A 45 -4.13 2.05 -6.02
C LEU A 45 -3.43 3.07 -6.92
N LEU A 46 -4.18 3.97 -7.58
CA LEU A 46 -3.61 5.02 -8.41
C LEU A 46 -2.69 5.95 -7.60
N ILE A 47 -3.12 6.39 -6.42
CA ILE A 47 -2.28 7.24 -5.55
C ILE A 47 -1.00 6.52 -5.13
N THR A 48 -1.11 5.23 -4.80
CA THR A 48 0.02 4.38 -4.42
C THR A 48 1.01 4.21 -5.58
N LEU A 49 0.52 3.95 -6.79
CA LEU A 49 1.34 3.82 -8.00
C LEU A 49 2.05 5.13 -8.34
N LEU A 50 1.35 6.28 -8.23
CA LEU A 50 1.94 7.60 -8.42
C LEU A 50 3.12 7.81 -7.46
N ALA A 51 2.93 7.56 -6.16
CA ALA A 51 3.99 7.74 -5.16
C ALA A 51 5.16 6.75 -5.32
N THR A 52 4.83 5.49 -5.66
CA THR A 52 5.84 4.45 -5.90
C THR A 52 6.69 4.79 -7.12
N SER A 53 6.10 5.36 -8.17
CA SER A 53 6.84 5.75 -9.38
C SER A 53 7.92 6.82 -9.09
N VAL A 54 7.63 7.80 -8.23
CA VAL A 54 8.63 8.77 -7.76
C VAL A 54 9.74 8.09 -6.99
N SER A 55 9.38 7.13 -6.14
CA SER A 55 10.35 6.36 -5.36
C SER A 55 11.27 5.52 -6.25
N VAL A 56 10.73 4.86 -7.29
CA VAL A 56 11.52 4.11 -8.28
C VAL A 56 12.52 5.03 -8.98
N ALA A 57 12.13 6.24 -9.37
CA ALA A 57 13.05 7.19 -10.00
C ALA A 57 14.21 7.58 -9.06
N LEU A 58 13.94 7.82 -7.78
CA LEU A 58 14.98 8.10 -6.78
C LEU A 58 15.90 6.88 -6.56
N LEU A 59 15.34 5.67 -6.52
CA LEU A 59 16.11 4.43 -6.36
C LEU A 59 17.01 4.16 -7.59
N VAL A 60 16.61 4.58 -8.80
CA VAL A 60 17.48 4.50 -9.98
C VAL A 60 18.70 5.41 -9.80
N ILE A 61 18.54 6.62 -9.27
CA ILE A 61 19.68 7.51 -8.98
C ILE A 61 20.61 6.90 -7.92
N LEU A 62 20.05 6.31 -6.86
CA LEU A 62 20.86 5.63 -5.85
C LEU A 62 21.65 4.44 -6.42
N ARG A 63 21.05 3.70 -7.36
CA ARG A 63 21.71 2.61 -8.09
C ARG A 63 22.86 3.12 -8.96
N ILE A 64 22.73 4.29 -9.57
CA ILE A 64 23.79 4.90 -10.36
C ILE A 64 24.94 5.33 -9.41
N ALA A 65 24.61 6.02 -8.32
CA ALA A 65 25.61 6.49 -7.36
C ALA A 65 26.33 5.37 -6.58
N THR A 66 25.66 4.24 -6.33
CA THR A 66 26.19 3.09 -5.59
C THR A 66 25.78 1.77 -6.26
N PRO A 67 26.50 1.35 -7.32
CA PRO A 67 26.13 0.18 -8.13
C PRO A 67 26.15 -1.16 -7.40
N GLU A 68 26.96 -1.26 -6.34
CA GLU A 68 27.14 -2.48 -5.53
C GLU A 68 25.88 -2.88 -4.74
N MET A 69 24.91 -1.97 -4.59
CA MET A 69 23.73 -2.17 -3.75
C MET A 69 22.47 -2.42 -4.59
N GLU A 70 21.64 -3.38 -4.16
CA GLU A 70 20.41 -3.77 -4.86
C GLU A 70 19.20 -2.88 -4.51
N TRP A 71 19.29 -1.58 -4.80
CA TRP A 71 18.25 -0.59 -4.45
C TRP A 71 16.84 -0.90 -4.98
N MET A 72 16.73 -1.63 -6.09
CA MET A 72 15.43 -2.00 -6.67
C MET A 72 14.62 -2.94 -5.76
N LEU A 73 15.25 -3.64 -4.82
CA LEU A 73 14.56 -4.44 -3.81
C LEU A 73 13.77 -3.58 -2.81
N LEU A 74 13.94 -2.25 -2.79
CA LEU A 74 13.17 -1.35 -1.92
C LEU A 74 11.79 -0.97 -2.49
N VAL A 75 11.49 -1.31 -3.76
CA VAL A 75 10.22 -0.95 -4.41
C VAL A 75 9.00 -1.50 -3.66
N PRO A 76 8.96 -2.76 -3.20
CA PRO A 76 7.83 -3.29 -2.42
C PRO A 76 7.60 -2.54 -1.11
N LEU A 77 8.67 -2.15 -0.40
CA LEU A 77 8.56 -1.37 0.84
C LEU A 77 7.95 0.01 0.56
N CYS A 78 8.42 0.71 -0.48
CA CYS A 78 7.89 2.01 -0.87
C CYS A 78 6.41 1.92 -1.28
N PHE A 79 6.04 0.85 -2.01
CA PHE A 79 4.65 0.58 -2.38
C PHE A 79 3.78 0.35 -1.15
N LEU A 80 4.22 -0.48 -0.21
CA LEU A 80 3.48 -0.75 1.03
C LEU A 80 3.34 0.51 1.90
N ALA A 81 4.39 1.31 2.02
CA ALA A 81 4.35 2.57 2.77
C ALA A 81 3.40 3.59 2.13
N ALA A 82 3.41 3.71 0.80
CA ALA A 82 2.46 4.55 0.06
C ALA A 82 1.01 4.05 0.19
N LEU A 83 0.80 2.73 0.16
CA LEU A 83 -0.51 2.10 0.32
C LEU A 83 -1.07 2.37 1.72
N GLU A 84 -0.26 2.13 2.75
CA GLU A 84 -0.57 2.41 4.15
C GLU A 84 -0.93 3.89 4.33
N GLY A 85 -0.10 4.82 3.86
CA GLY A 85 -0.36 6.26 3.93
C GLY A 85 -1.66 6.68 3.25
N THR A 86 -2.01 6.03 2.13
CA THR A 86 -3.24 6.31 1.39
C THR A 86 -4.47 5.89 2.18
N TYR A 87 -4.47 4.68 2.74
CA TYR A 87 -5.59 4.15 3.54
C TYR A 87 -5.72 4.88 4.88
N THR A 88 -4.62 5.18 5.57
CA THR A 88 -4.66 5.92 6.84
C THR A 88 -5.16 7.35 6.64
N ALA A 89 -4.82 8.00 5.52
CA ALA A 89 -5.40 9.29 5.15
C ALA A 89 -6.91 9.23 4.90
N ALA A 90 -7.40 8.20 4.21
CA ALA A 90 -8.83 7.99 4.03
C ALA A 90 -9.53 7.70 5.38
N TRP A 91 -8.94 6.85 6.22
CA TRP A 91 -9.51 6.47 7.51
C TRP A 91 -9.57 7.64 8.50
N LEU A 92 -8.51 8.45 8.65
CA LEU A 92 -8.45 9.64 9.52
C LEU A 92 -9.42 10.77 9.12
N SER A 93 -10.04 10.66 7.95
CA SER A 93 -11.05 11.59 7.47
C SER A 93 -12.49 11.14 7.69
N ASN A 94 -12.69 9.88 8.07
CA ASN A 94 -14.02 9.39 8.39
C ASN A 94 -14.50 10.00 9.73
N PRO A 95 -15.82 10.19 9.92
CA PRO A 95 -16.37 10.75 11.16
C PRO A 95 -16.00 9.93 12.40
N ASP A 96 -15.89 8.60 12.25
CA ASP A 96 -15.59 7.65 13.33
C ASP A 96 -14.18 7.84 13.93
N SER A 97 -13.26 8.49 13.22
CA SER A 97 -11.88 8.73 13.65
C SER A 97 -11.63 10.18 14.10
N ARG A 98 -12.69 10.96 14.38
CA ARG A 98 -12.57 12.35 14.88
C ARG A 98 -11.93 12.46 16.26
N ALA A 99 -12.09 11.44 17.09
CA ALA A 99 -11.50 11.40 18.43
C ALA A 99 -9.97 11.19 18.41
N VAL A 100 -9.41 10.80 17.25
CA VAL A 100 -7.98 10.53 17.09
C VAL A 100 -7.22 11.84 16.87
N ASP A 101 -6.20 12.08 17.68
CA ASP A 101 -5.24 13.15 17.37
C ASP A 101 -4.45 12.80 16.11
N ARG A 102 -4.69 13.58 15.04
CA ARG A 102 -4.08 13.39 13.73
C ARG A 102 -2.57 13.58 13.74
N GLY A 103 -2.06 14.52 14.55
CA GLY A 103 -0.63 14.79 14.63
C GLY A 103 0.11 13.63 15.27
N VAL A 104 -0.41 13.17 16.41
CA VAL A 104 0.15 12.02 17.14
C VAL A 104 0.11 10.74 16.31
N TYR A 105 -1.01 10.48 15.62
CA TYR A 105 -1.10 9.30 14.74
C TYR A 105 -0.07 9.32 13.61
N ARG A 106 0.14 10.48 12.97
CA ARG A 106 1.13 10.62 11.89
C ARG A 106 2.56 10.48 12.40
N ALA A 107 2.85 11.00 13.59
CA ALA A 107 4.16 10.80 14.22
C ALA A 107 4.42 9.32 14.53
N ALA A 108 3.42 8.61 15.06
CA ALA A 108 3.51 7.17 15.31
C ALA A 108 3.71 6.37 14.02
N GLU A 109 2.99 6.71 12.94
CA GLU A 109 3.13 6.08 11.63
C GLU A 109 4.54 6.27 11.03
N VAL A 110 5.08 7.48 11.09
CA VAL A 110 6.47 7.77 10.65
C VAL A 110 7.48 6.97 11.46
N LEU A 111 7.33 6.93 12.80
CA LEU A 111 8.22 6.15 13.65
C LEU A 111 8.19 4.66 13.29
N LEU A 112 6.99 4.09 13.09
CA LEU A 112 6.85 2.69 12.67
C LEU A 112 7.48 2.45 11.30
N LEU A 113 7.32 3.36 10.34
CA LEU A 113 7.96 3.27 9.03
C LEU A 113 9.49 3.33 9.12
N ILE A 114 10.06 4.14 10.01
CA ILE A 114 11.51 4.19 10.25
C ILE A 114 12.00 2.84 10.80
N VAL A 115 11.28 2.25 11.76
CA VAL A 115 11.62 0.94 12.32
C VAL A 115 11.51 -0.16 11.25
N ILE A 116 10.45 -0.14 10.43
CA ILE A 116 10.28 -1.12 9.34
C ILE A 116 11.37 -0.93 8.28
N ALA A 117 11.67 0.31 7.88
CA ALA A 117 12.76 0.62 6.96
C ALA A 117 14.11 0.13 7.50
N ARG A 118 14.31 0.21 8.82
CA ARG A 118 15.51 -0.33 9.47
C ARG A 118 15.60 -1.84 9.33
N VAL A 119 14.55 -2.57 9.71
CA VAL A 119 14.51 -4.02 9.60
C VAL A 119 14.69 -4.47 8.14
N TYR A 120 14.03 -3.77 7.20
CA TYR A 120 14.15 -4.04 5.77
C TYR A 120 15.57 -3.79 5.26
N SER A 121 16.23 -2.72 5.72
CA SER A 121 17.62 -2.42 5.34
C SER A 121 18.61 -3.51 5.77
N TRP A 122 18.39 -4.17 6.91
CA TRP A 122 19.20 -5.33 7.32
C TRP A 122 19.04 -6.53 6.39
N ILE A 123 17.81 -6.77 5.93
CA ILE A 123 17.51 -7.90 5.03
C ILE A 123 18.10 -7.66 3.64
N VAL A 124 18.07 -6.42 3.14
CA VAL A 124 18.47 -6.10 1.76
C VAL A 124 19.96 -5.76 1.63
N PHE A 125 20.51 -4.96 2.54
CA PHE A 125 21.89 -4.46 2.44
C PHE A 125 22.84 -5.06 3.50
N GLY A 126 22.28 -5.68 4.55
CA GLY A 126 23.06 -6.37 5.57
C GLY A 126 23.28 -7.84 5.21
N GLN A 127 24.09 -8.52 6.03
CA GLN A 127 24.24 -9.99 6.01
C GLN A 127 23.00 -10.71 6.62
N GLY A 128 21.85 -10.03 6.68
CA GLY A 128 20.64 -10.48 7.39
C GLY A 128 20.43 -9.78 8.74
N ILE A 129 19.70 -10.46 9.64
CA ILE A 129 19.44 -9.97 11.00
C ILE A 129 20.79 -9.87 11.74
N PRO A 130 21.06 -8.78 12.49
CA PRO A 130 22.35 -8.56 13.13
C PRO A 130 22.79 -9.73 14.00
N SER A 131 24.07 -10.08 13.90
CA SER A 131 24.67 -11.09 14.77
C SER A 131 24.65 -10.65 16.24
N PRO A 132 24.76 -11.58 17.22
CA PRO A 132 24.80 -11.21 18.63
C PRO A 132 25.89 -10.19 18.98
N ASP A 133 27.01 -10.21 18.26
CA ASP A 133 28.14 -9.29 18.48
C ASP A 133 27.86 -7.90 17.91
N GLU A 134 27.24 -7.81 16.72
CA GLU A 134 26.75 -6.54 16.16
C GLU A 134 25.63 -5.95 17.03
N MET A 135 24.76 -6.79 17.58
CA MET A 135 23.71 -6.35 18.50
C MET A 135 24.31 -5.75 19.77
N ARG A 136 25.39 -6.34 20.31
CA ARG A 136 26.14 -5.75 21.44
C ARG A 136 26.75 -4.40 21.07
N LEU A 137 27.31 -4.28 19.86
CA LEU A 137 27.84 -3.00 19.38
C LEU A 137 26.74 -1.92 19.34
N PHE A 138 25.56 -2.24 18.82
CA PHE A 138 24.40 -1.34 18.81
C PHE A 138 23.93 -0.94 20.21
N LEU A 139 23.98 -1.87 21.17
CA LEU A 139 23.66 -1.60 22.57
C LEU A 139 24.71 -0.73 23.26
N THR A 140 25.96 -0.71 22.80
CA THR A 140 27.02 0.16 23.36
C THR A 140 27.16 1.50 22.65
N ALA A 141 26.85 1.55 21.36
CA ALA A 141 26.98 2.70 20.49
C ALA A 141 25.68 2.90 19.68
N PRO A 142 24.68 3.62 20.21
CA PRO A 142 23.35 3.70 19.60
C PRO A 142 23.34 4.33 18.21
N LEU A 143 24.25 5.27 17.93
CA LEU A 143 24.39 5.87 16.61
C LEU A 143 24.89 4.87 15.55
N ALA A 144 25.55 3.77 15.95
CA ALA A 144 25.96 2.72 15.03
C ALA A 144 24.76 2.02 14.36
N VAL A 145 23.57 2.13 14.95
CA VAL A 145 22.34 1.65 14.31
C VAL A 145 21.98 2.48 13.09
N LEU A 146 22.41 3.73 13.01
CA LEU A 146 22.17 4.59 11.84
C LEU A 146 23.24 4.42 10.76
N SER A 147 24.43 3.89 11.12
CA SER A 147 25.60 3.83 10.24
C SER A 147 25.65 2.63 9.30
N VAL A 148 24.67 1.72 9.37
CA VAL A 148 24.59 0.59 8.42
C VAL A 148 24.26 1.10 7.03
N ALA A 149 24.97 0.54 6.04
CA ALA A 149 24.84 0.91 4.64
C ALA A 149 23.38 0.93 4.17
N GLY A 150 23.00 2.04 3.55
CA GLY A 150 21.70 2.23 2.90
C GLY A 150 20.49 2.46 3.80
N PHE A 151 20.61 2.44 5.14
CA PHE A 151 19.48 2.70 6.03
C PHE A 151 18.87 4.09 5.83
N VAL A 152 19.71 5.14 5.79
CA VAL A 152 19.25 6.53 5.63
C VAL A 152 18.52 6.70 4.30
N SER A 153 19.12 6.25 3.20
CA SER A 153 18.50 6.30 1.86
C SER A 153 17.18 5.52 1.80
N THR A 154 17.13 4.32 2.41
CA THR A 154 15.90 3.51 2.51
C THR A 154 14.81 4.27 3.24
N THR A 155 15.14 4.87 4.38
CA THR A 155 14.19 5.63 5.21
C THR A 155 13.69 6.84 4.45
N VAL A 156 14.58 7.64 3.87
CA VAL A 156 14.22 8.85 3.12
C VAL A 156 13.29 8.52 1.95
N VAL A 157 13.65 7.56 1.10
CA VAL A 157 12.82 7.19 -0.06
C VAL A 157 11.46 6.64 0.37
N THR A 158 11.42 5.79 1.41
CA THR A 158 10.17 5.23 1.95
C THR A 158 9.27 6.33 2.51
N LEU A 159 9.84 7.30 3.24
CA LEU A 159 9.09 8.42 3.80
C LEU A 159 8.60 9.39 2.71
N ILE A 160 9.35 9.59 1.63
CA ILE A 160 8.89 10.37 0.47
C ILE A 160 7.68 9.67 -0.18
N ALA A 161 7.74 8.36 -0.38
CA ALA A 161 6.63 7.56 -0.92
C ALA A 161 5.37 7.74 -0.07
N TRP A 162 5.52 7.55 1.25
CA TRP A 162 4.44 7.71 2.22
C TRP A 162 3.90 9.14 2.24
N TRP A 163 4.76 10.15 2.32
CA TRP A 163 4.38 11.57 2.40
C TRP A 163 3.59 12.00 1.17
N LEU A 164 4.05 11.61 -0.03
CA LEU A 164 3.38 11.94 -1.29
C LEU A 164 2.02 11.27 -1.35
N ALA A 165 1.92 10.00 -0.96
CA ALA A 165 0.66 9.27 -0.92
C ALA A 165 -0.34 9.87 0.08
N VAL A 166 0.10 10.23 1.29
CA VAL A 166 -0.73 10.93 2.29
C VAL A 166 -1.19 12.29 1.76
N THR A 167 -0.30 13.06 1.15
CA THR A 167 -0.60 14.40 0.64
C THR A 167 -1.66 14.34 -0.45
N VAL A 168 -1.47 13.48 -1.46
CA VAL A 168 -2.43 13.31 -2.55
C VAL A 168 -3.75 12.73 -2.01
N SER A 169 -3.72 11.73 -1.14
CA SER A 169 -4.93 11.15 -0.54
C SER A 169 -5.76 12.18 0.23
N ARG A 170 -5.12 13.05 1.01
CA ARG A 170 -5.81 14.16 1.71
C ARG A 170 -6.51 15.13 0.75
N ILE A 171 -5.94 15.40 -0.41
CA ILE A 171 -6.58 16.25 -1.43
C ILE A 171 -7.82 15.54 -1.99
N PHE A 172 -7.70 14.28 -2.39
CA PHE A 172 -8.81 13.52 -2.98
C PHE A 172 -9.95 13.24 -2.01
N VAL A 173 -9.64 12.98 -0.74
CA VAL A 173 -10.64 12.84 0.33
C VAL A 173 -11.47 14.11 0.48
N LYS A 174 -10.85 15.29 0.42
CA LYS A 174 -11.55 16.58 0.51
C LYS A 174 -12.27 16.97 -0.78
N LEU A 175 -11.81 16.49 -1.93
CA LEU A 175 -12.49 16.68 -3.21
C LEU A 175 -13.79 15.87 -3.31
N ASP A 176 -13.80 14.67 -2.73
CA ASP A 176 -14.96 13.79 -2.66
C ASP A 176 -16.13 14.44 -1.89
N ALA A 177 -17.36 14.07 -2.22
CA ALA A 177 -18.53 14.52 -1.47
C ALA A 177 -18.59 13.74 -0.14
N SER A 178 -18.44 14.44 0.98
CA SER A 178 -18.47 13.81 2.30
C SER A 178 -19.90 13.40 2.68
N ALA A 179 -20.05 12.46 3.63
CA ALA A 179 -21.38 12.07 4.10
C ALA A 179 -22.12 13.25 4.77
N GLU A 180 -21.39 14.09 5.48
CA GLU A 180 -21.93 15.28 6.15
C GLU A 180 -22.37 16.34 5.16
N GLU A 181 -21.64 16.49 4.07
CA GLU A 181 -21.99 17.42 2.99
C GLU A 181 -23.22 16.96 2.20
N LEU A 182 -23.33 15.66 1.93
CA LEU A 182 -24.55 15.09 1.37
C LEU A 182 -25.75 15.42 2.25
N ASN A 183 -25.61 15.21 3.57
CA ASN A 183 -26.66 15.55 4.54
C ASN A 183 -26.94 17.06 4.56
N PHE A 184 -25.93 17.92 4.58
CA PHE A 184 -26.10 19.37 4.61
C PHE A 184 -26.88 19.88 3.39
N TYR A 185 -26.53 19.44 2.18
CA TYR A 185 -27.23 19.88 0.98
C TYR A 185 -28.62 19.26 0.83
N THR A 186 -28.95 18.19 1.56
CA THR A 186 -30.33 17.66 1.64
C THR A 186 -31.28 18.57 2.44
N LEU A 187 -30.77 19.41 3.34
CA LEU A 187 -31.58 20.31 4.17
C LEU A 187 -32.30 21.38 3.33
N SER A 188 -33.38 21.93 3.87
CA SER A 188 -34.10 23.03 3.21
C SER A 188 -33.23 24.31 3.17
N PRO A 189 -33.46 25.23 2.21
CA PRO A 189 -32.66 26.47 2.12
C PRO A 189 -32.71 27.34 3.39
N ALA A 190 -33.78 27.25 4.18
CA ALA A 190 -33.92 27.96 5.44
C ALA A 190 -33.03 27.35 6.54
N GLU A 191 -33.00 26.02 6.64
CA GLU A 191 -32.13 25.29 7.57
C GLU A 191 -30.66 25.42 7.19
N GLN A 192 -30.34 25.41 5.90
CA GLN A 192 -28.98 25.67 5.42
C GLN A 192 -28.49 27.07 5.84
N LYS A 193 -29.37 28.08 5.74
CA LYS A 193 -29.04 29.45 6.17
C LYS A 193 -28.89 29.54 7.70
N ALA A 194 -29.67 28.78 8.46
CA ALA A 194 -29.52 28.70 9.91
C ALA A 194 -28.23 27.99 10.34
N GLN A 195 -27.70 27.09 9.50
CA GLN A 195 -26.44 26.37 9.72
C GLN A 195 -25.27 26.93 8.89
N ALA A 196 -25.35 28.19 8.44
CA ALA A 196 -24.35 28.80 7.57
C ALA A 196 -22.94 28.85 8.19
N ASP A 197 -22.84 28.85 9.53
CA ASP A 197 -21.56 28.83 10.24
C ASP A 197 -20.94 27.42 10.32
N ASN A 198 -21.74 26.37 10.06
CA ASN A 198 -21.36 24.96 10.18
C ASN A 198 -21.20 24.25 8.82
N VAL A 199 -20.78 24.97 7.78
CA VAL A 199 -20.58 24.37 6.44
C VAL A 199 -19.48 23.30 6.50
N PRO A 200 -19.74 22.04 6.08
CA PRO A 200 -18.83 20.90 6.26
C PRO A 200 -17.46 21.05 5.56
N ILE A 201 -17.37 21.85 4.50
CA ILE A 201 -16.11 22.12 3.78
C ILE A 201 -16.01 23.62 3.51
N GLN A 202 -15.01 24.27 4.11
CA GLN A 202 -14.74 25.70 3.94
C GLN A 202 -13.85 26.01 2.73
N VAL A 203 -13.11 25.01 2.21
CA VAL A 203 -12.14 25.21 1.12
C VAL A 203 -12.81 24.99 -0.24
N ALA A 204 -12.63 25.93 -1.16
CA ALA A 204 -13.12 25.78 -2.53
C ALA A 204 -12.45 24.58 -3.23
N ARG A 205 -13.25 23.68 -3.81
CA ARG A 205 -12.73 22.49 -4.53
C ARG A 205 -11.85 22.83 -5.73
N GLU A 206 -12.00 24.02 -6.30
CA GLU A 206 -11.13 24.51 -7.36
C GLU A 206 -9.69 24.71 -6.87
N GLU A 207 -9.51 25.19 -5.65
CA GLU A 207 -8.20 25.29 -5.02
C GLU A 207 -7.60 23.90 -4.78
N LEU A 208 -8.39 22.92 -4.32
CA LEU A 208 -7.91 21.54 -4.15
C LEU A 208 -7.46 20.91 -5.48
N LEU A 209 -8.22 21.10 -6.55
CA LEU A 209 -7.86 20.65 -7.90
C LEU A 209 -6.57 21.33 -8.38
N ARG A 210 -6.45 22.64 -8.17
CA ARG A 210 -5.26 23.42 -8.50
C ARG A 210 -4.03 22.96 -7.71
N ASN A 211 -4.19 22.70 -6.41
CA ASN A 211 -3.11 22.20 -5.55
C ASN A 211 -2.62 20.82 -6.01
N TYR A 212 -3.54 19.91 -6.37
CA TYR A 212 -3.15 18.63 -6.97
C TYR A 212 -2.42 18.83 -8.31
N THR A 213 -2.94 19.70 -9.17
CA THR A 213 -2.33 19.98 -10.48
C THR A 213 -0.91 20.54 -10.33
N TYR A 214 -0.69 21.49 -9.41
CA TYR A 214 0.65 22.01 -9.12
C TYR A 214 1.57 20.95 -8.53
N LEU A 215 1.10 20.17 -7.56
CA LEU A 215 1.90 19.09 -6.98
C LEU A 215 2.34 18.09 -8.06
N TRP A 216 1.41 17.68 -8.91
CA TRP A 216 1.68 16.72 -9.98
C TRP A 216 2.61 17.30 -11.07
N LEU A 217 2.41 18.55 -11.50
CA LEU A 217 3.29 19.18 -12.49
C LEU A 217 4.70 19.42 -11.94
N ASN A 218 4.84 19.92 -10.71
CA ASN A 218 6.14 20.12 -10.08
C ASN A 218 6.85 18.78 -9.84
N GLY A 219 6.14 17.76 -9.35
CA GLY A 219 6.68 16.41 -9.23
C GLY A 219 7.07 15.82 -10.59
N GLY A 220 6.31 16.12 -11.66
CA GLY A 220 6.63 15.71 -13.02
C GLY A 220 7.90 16.38 -13.55
N MET A 221 8.09 17.66 -13.26
CA MET A 221 9.33 18.38 -13.58
C MET A 221 10.53 17.76 -12.85
N VAL A 222 10.40 17.46 -11.55
CA VAL A 222 11.42 16.75 -10.79
C VAL A 222 11.70 15.37 -11.39
N MET A 223 10.66 14.61 -11.77
CA MET A 223 10.80 13.30 -12.43
C MET A 223 11.56 13.39 -13.76
N VAL A 224 11.29 14.42 -14.57
CA VAL A 224 12.02 14.66 -15.83
C VAL A 224 13.48 15.04 -15.57
N VAL A 225 13.74 15.87 -14.57
CA VAL A 225 15.12 16.22 -14.15
C VAL A 225 15.86 14.99 -13.66
N VAL A 226 15.24 14.17 -12.80
CA VAL A 226 15.80 12.91 -12.30
C VAL A 226 16.05 11.92 -13.44
N ALA A 227 15.12 11.81 -14.40
CA ALA A 227 15.32 11.00 -15.59
C ALA A 227 16.51 11.51 -16.41
N ALA A 228 16.62 12.83 -16.63
CA ALA A 228 17.76 13.42 -17.33
C ALA A 228 19.09 13.14 -16.60
N LEU A 229 19.16 13.38 -15.28
CA LEU A 229 20.33 13.07 -14.47
C LEU A 229 20.73 11.60 -14.54
N SER A 230 19.76 10.68 -14.63
CA SER A 230 20.04 9.24 -14.76
C SER A 230 20.72 8.84 -16.07
N THR A 231 20.73 9.74 -17.07
CA THR A 231 21.41 9.51 -18.37
C THR A 231 22.85 10.02 -18.40
N PHE A 232 23.30 10.78 -17.38
CA PHE A 232 24.57 11.52 -17.41
C PHE A 232 25.84 10.68 -17.09
N GLU A 233 25.74 9.39 -16.75
CA GLU A 233 26.91 8.50 -16.54
C GLU A 233 27.06 7.52 -17.72
N VAL A 234 28.07 7.63 -18.62
CA VAL A 234 29.55 7.43 -18.48
C VAL A 234 29.94 5.95 -18.51
N ASN A 235 29.96 5.37 -19.73
CA ASN A 235 30.91 4.33 -20.23
C ASN A 235 30.53 3.69 -21.58
N GLN A 236 29.40 4.06 -22.20
CA GLN A 236 28.93 3.39 -23.43
C GLN A 236 29.38 4.04 -24.75
N PHE A 237 30.21 5.08 -24.74
CA PHE A 237 30.74 5.65 -25.99
C PHE A 237 31.94 4.86 -26.57
N ALA A 238 32.47 3.85 -25.86
CA ALA A 238 33.69 3.16 -26.27
C ALA A 238 33.48 1.78 -26.93
N ASN A 239 32.31 1.16 -26.83
CA ASN A 239 32.07 -0.18 -27.38
C ASN A 239 30.60 -0.43 -27.75
N VAL A 240 30.13 0.17 -28.84
CA VAL A 240 28.85 -0.24 -29.44
C VAL A 240 29.08 -0.53 -30.93
N ILE A 241 29.13 -1.83 -31.24
CA ILE A 241 29.30 -2.39 -32.59
C ILE A 241 27.96 -2.44 -33.35
N ASN A 242 26.82 -2.19 -32.68
CA ASN A 242 25.48 -2.28 -33.28
C ASN A 242 24.76 -0.92 -33.37
N PRO A 243 24.53 -0.37 -34.57
CA PRO A 243 23.82 0.91 -34.79
C PRO A 243 22.32 0.87 -34.43
N PHE A 244 21.77 -0.31 -34.08
CA PHE A 244 20.38 -0.48 -33.65
C PHE A 244 20.17 -0.45 -32.13
N GLU A 245 21.23 -0.40 -31.31
CA GLU A 245 21.12 -0.33 -29.83
C GLU A 245 21.00 1.10 -29.29
N ILE A 246 21.11 2.12 -30.13
CA ILE A 246 21.09 3.55 -29.75
C ILE A 246 19.65 4.08 -29.51
N THR A 247 18.62 3.24 -29.62
CA THR A 247 17.21 3.67 -29.74
C THR A 247 16.42 3.91 -28.44
N ARG A 248 17.07 4.01 -27.26
CA ARG A 248 16.34 4.28 -25.99
C ARG A 248 16.99 5.31 -25.07
N LEU A 249 17.08 6.59 -25.45
CA LEU A 249 17.31 7.75 -24.54
C LEU A 249 18.43 7.64 -23.46
N GLY A 250 19.28 6.62 -23.44
CA GLY A 250 20.11 6.25 -22.28
C GLY A 250 19.32 5.90 -21.01
N LEU A 251 17.99 5.74 -21.06
CA LEU A 251 17.15 5.55 -19.86
C LEU A 251 17.03 4.07 -19.48
N SER A 252 17.24 3.77 -18.20
CA SER A 252 16.94 2.43 -17.67
C SER A 252 15.45 2.08 -17.82
N ALA A 253 15.14 0.80 -18.03
CA ALA A 253 13.75 0.34 -18.16
C ALA A 253 12.88 0.70 -16.93
N ALA A 254 13.49 0.68 -15.73
CA ALA A 254 12.84 1.09 -14.49
C ALA A 254 12.49 2.59 -14.48
N MET A 255 13.40 3.47 -14.94
CA MET A 255 13.14 4.90 -15.04
C MET A 255 12.05 5.21 -16.07
N LEU A 256 12.08 4.56 -17.23
CA LEU A 256 11.05 4.72 -18.26
C LEU A 256 9.66 4.32 -17.71
N LEU A 257 9.58 3.14 -17.07
CA LEU A 257 8.34 2.65 -16.47
C LEU A 257 7.84 3.60 -15.37
N ALA A 258 8.73 4.10 -14.52
CA ALA A 258 8.41 5.09 -13.50
C ALA A 258 7.83 6.37 -14.11
N LEU A 259 8.48 6.92 -15.15
CA LEU A 259 8.03 8.14 -15.82
C LEU A 259 6.65 7.94 -16.47
N MET A 260 6.47 6.86 -17.23
CA MET A 260 5.20 6.53 -17.86
C MET A 260 4.09 6.33 -16.84
N THR A 261 4.37 5.58 -15.77
CA THR A 261 3.41 5.34 -14.68
C THR A 261 3.04 6.67 -14.02
N TYR A 262 4.01 7.52 -13.69
CA TYR A 262 3.78 8.81 -13.05
C TYR A 262 2.83 9.70 -13.86
N PHE A 263 3.10 9.87 -15.16
CA PHE A 263 2.28 10.74 -16.00
C PHE A 263 0.91 10.12 -16.30
N LEU A 264 0.83 8.85 -16.70
CA LEU A 264 -0.44 8.21 -17.02
C LEU A 264 -1.38 8.14 -15.81
N VAL A 265 -0.86 7.71 -14.66
CA VAL A 265 -1.63 7.67 -13.41
C VAL A 265 -1.99 9.08 -12.96
N GLY A 266 -1.08 10.03 -13.09
CA GLY A 266 -1.32 11.42 -12.73
C GLY A 266 -2.41 12.10 -13.57
N PHE A 267 -2.44 11.84 -14.89
CA PHE A 267 -3.52 12.28 -15.78
C PHE A 267 -4.84 11.59 -15.44
N TRP A 268 -4.81 10.30 -15.10
CA TRP A 268 -6.02 9.59 -14.69
C TRP A 268 -6.60 10.20 -13.40
N LEU A 269 -5.75 10.42 -12.40
CA LEU A 269 -6.11 11.11 -11.16
C LEU A 269 -6.62 12.53 -11.44
N LEU A 270 -6.03 13.27 -12.38
CA LEU A 270 -6.52 14.60 -12.77
C LEU A 270 -7.92 14.55 -13.38
N SER A 271 -8.17 13.60 -14.29
CA SER A 271 -9.49 13.34 -14.85
C SER A 271 -10.50 13.01 -13.74
N HIS A 272 -10.10 12.17 -12.78
CA HIS A 272 -10.94 11.80 -11.65
C HIS A 272 -11.22 12.99 -10.71
N ALA A 273 -10.23 13.84 -10.44
CA ALA A 273 -10.40 15.06 -9.64
C ALA A 273 -11.38 16.04 -10.28
N ARG A 274 -11.37 16.16 -11.63
CA ARG A 274 -12.36 16.96 -12.37
C ARG A 274 -13.77 16.38 -12.23
N LEU A 275 -13.92 15.05 -12.29
CA LEU A 275 -15.21 14.39 -12.05
C LEU A 275 -15.72 14.65 -10.63
N LEU A 276 -14.86 14.56 -9.61
CA LEU A 276 -15.24 14.86 -8.22
C LEU A 276 -15.72 16.30 -8.05
N ARG A 277 -15.02 17.28 -8.66
CA ARG A 277 -15.45 18.67 -8.70
C ARG A 277 -16.82 18.82 -9.34
N MET A 278 -17.04 18.16 -10.48
CA MET A 278 -18.32 18.23 -11.20
C MET A 278 -19.46 17.64 -10.36
N ASN A 279 -19.23 16.48 -9.73
CA ASN A 279 -20.20 15.83 -8.85
C ASN A 279 -20.60 16.75 -7.68
N ALA A 280 -19.63 17.41 -7.05
CA ALA A 280 -19.91 18.36 -5.98
C ALA A 280 -20.70 19.57 -6.47
N ARG A 281 -20.39 20.09 -7.67
CA ARG A 281 -21.14 21.20 -8.27
C ARG A 281 -22.58 20.83 -8.54
N TRP A 282 -22.82 19.66 -9.14
CA TRP A 282 -24.17 19.15 -9.36
C TRP A 282 -24.94 18.92 -8.06
N LEU A 283 -24.28 18.46 -7.00
CA LEU A 283 -24.88 18.34 -5.68
C LEU A 283 -25.32 19.69 -5.12
N MET A 284 -24.47 20.72 -5.21
CA MET A 284 -24.80 22.09 -4.78
C MET A 284 -25.93 22.71 -5.60
N ASP A 285 -25.94 22.45 -6.91
CA ASP A 285 -26.96 22.96 -7.84
C ASP A 285 -28.28 22.17 -7.76
N GLY A 286 -28.31 21.05 -7.03
CA GLY A 286 -29.48 20.16 -6.92
C GLY A 286 -29.84 19.47 -8.23
N ALA A 287 -28.89 19.27 -9.14
CA ALA A 287 -29.11 18.54 -10.38
C ALA A 287 -29.28 17.04 -10.10
N ALA A 288 -29.95 16.30 -10.99
CA ALA A 288 -29.99 14.84 -10.94
C ALA A 288 -28.78 14.26 -11.68
N LYS A 289 -28.18 13.19 -11.14
CA LYS A 289 -27.03 12.48 -11.75
C LYS A 289 -27.44 11.04 -12.05
N ASP A 290 -27.15 10.58 -13.26
CA ASP A 290 -27.30 9.16 -13.62
C ASP A 290 -26.20 8.32 -12.98
N ALA A 291 -26.56 7.16 -12.43
CA ALA A 291 -25.64 6.24 -11.76
C ALA A 291 -24.53 5.67 -12.69
N GLY A 292 -24.75 5.69 -14.01
CA GLY A 292 -23.81 5.18 -15.01
C GLY A 292 -22.67 6.14 -15.37
N VAL A 293 -22.81 7.44 -15.09
CA VAL A 293 -21.87 8.49 -15.55
C VAL A 293 -20.45 8.23 -15.05
N GLU A 294 -20.30 7.82 -13.80
CA GLU A 294 -18.98 7.60 -13.20
C GLU A 294 -18.24 6.42 -13.83
N ARG A 295 -18.93 5.30 -14.07
CA ARG A 295 -18.32 4.13 -14.72
C ARG A 295 -17.99 4.41 -16.18
N GLY A 296 -18.86 5.13 -16.88
CA GLY A 296 -18.60 5.60 -18.24
C GLY A 296 -17.36 6.49 -18.30
N TRP A 297 -17.27 7.49 -17.41
CA TRP A 297 -16.13 8.40 -17.32
C TRP A 297 -14.81 7.69 -17.07
N GLN A 298 -14.80 6.69 -16.17
CA GLN A 298 -13.61 5.89 -15.88
C GLN A 298 -13.18 5.06 -17.08
N ARG A 299 -14.12 4.38 -17.74
CA ARG A 299 -13.83 3.59 -18.96
C ARG A 299 -13.32 4.46 -20.10
N SER A 300 -13.94 5.61 -20.34
CA SER A 300 -13.50 6.56 -21.38
C SER A 300 -12.14 7.17 -21.05
N SER A 301 -11.88 7.54 -19.79
CA SER A 301 -10.57 8.05 -19.37
C SER A 301 -9.48 7.00 -19.57
N PHE A 302 -9.75 5.76 -19.16
CA PHE A 302 -8.83 4.64 -19.38
C PHE A 302 -8.61 4.38 -20.87
N ALA A 303 -9.66 4.35 -21.70
CA ALA A 303 -9.54 4.13 -23.13
C ALA A 303 -8.71 5.23 -23.82
N ILE A 304 -8.95 6.50 -23.49
CA ILE A 304 -8.16 7.63 -24.02
C ILE A 304 -6.70 7.51 -23.59
N LEU A 305 -6.43 7.23 -22.31
CA LEU A 305 -5.06 7.05 -21.81
C LEU A 305 -4.36 5.83 -22.44
N ALA A 306 -5.09 4.73 -22.67
CA ALA A 306 -4.57 3.55 -23.34
C ALA A 306 -4.24 3.84 -24.81
N ILE A 307 -5.08 4.61 -25.51
CA ILE A 307 -4.79 5.07 -26.88
C ILE A 307 -3.57 5.98 -26.89
N ILE A 308 -3.47 6.94 -25.98
CA ILE A 308 -2.29 7.81 -25.86
C ILE A 308 -1.03 6.99 -25.58
N ALA A 309 -1.10 6.03 -24.65
CA ALA A 309 0.01 5.14 -24.33
C ALA A 309 0.39 4.25 -25.53
N LEU A 310 -0.58 3.76 -26.29
CA LEU A 310 -0.37 2.98 -27.51
C LEU A 310 0.34 3.83 -28.58
N VAL A 311 -0.18 5.02 -28.87
CA VAL A 311 0.43 5.97 -29.81
C VAL A 311 1.85 6.33 -29.36
N ALA A 312 2.06 6.58 -28.06
CA ALA A 312 3.38 6.85 -27.50
C ALA A 312 4.34 5.67 -27.62
N ALA A 313 3.85 4.42 -27.52
CA ALA A 313 4.65 3.21 -27.69
C ALA A 313 5.09 2.98 -29.15
N PHE A 314 4.26 3.41 -30.12
CA PHE A 314 4.58 3.37 -31.54
C PHE A 314 5.34 4.60 -32.04
N LEU A 315 5.47 5.64 -31.21
CA LEU A 315 6.22 6.84 -31.58
C LEU A 315 7.69 6.44 -31.79
N PRO A 316 8.28 6.66 -32.99
CA PRO A 316 9.70 6.44 -33.20
C PRO A 316 10.46 7.47 -32.35
N ILE A 317 10.95 7.04 -31.19
CA ILE A 317 11.80 7.90 -30.33
C ILE A 317 13.17 8.14 -31.02
N GLY A 318 13.47 7.41 -32.09
CA GLY A 318 14.59 7.63 -32.99
C GLY A 318 14.26 8.59 -34.13
N SER A 319 14.44 9.89 -33.91
CA SER A 319 14.90 10.87 -34.92
C SER A 319 15.00 12.32 -34.38
N THR A 320 14.89 12.56 -33.08
CA THR A 320 15.25 13.86 -32.47
C THR A 320 16.76 14.05 -32.28
N LEU A 321 17.59 13.46 -33.14
CA LEU A 321 19.06 13.56 -33.10
C LEU A 321 19.55 15.02 -33.08
N ALA A 322 18.85 15.95 -33.71
CA ALA A 322 19.22 17.37 -33.69
C ALA A 322 18.89 18.03 -32.34
N ILE A 323 17.70 17.79 -31.79
CA ILE A 323 17.27 18.38 -30.52
C ILE A 323 18.06 17.76 -29.35
N SER A 324 18.30 16.45 -29.37
CA SER A 324 19.11 15.80 -28.34
C SER A 324 20.56 16.29 -28.37
N ARG A 325 21.15 16.52 -29.55
CA ARG A 325 22.49 17.11 -29.69
C ARG A 325 22.56 18.55 -29.18
N ILE A 326 21.56 19.38 -29.49
CA ILE A 326 21.52 20.77 -29.01
C ILE A 326 21.34 20.79 -27.48
N LEU A 327 20.45 19.96 -26.95
CA LEU A 327 20.21 19.87 -25.52
C LEU A 327 21.43 19.28 -24.78
N SER A 328 22.04 18.21 -25.29
CA SER A 328 23.25 17.62 -24.73
C SER A 328 24.44 18.58 -24.81
N ALA A 329 24.60 19.31 -25.92
CA ALA A 329 25.62 20.35 -26.04
C ALA A 329 25.37 21.50 -25.06
N GLY A 330 24.11 21.90 -24.86
CA GLY A 330 23.74 22.92 -23.87
C GLY A 330 24.03 22.49 -22.44
N LEU A 331 23.64 21.27 -22.05
CA LEU A 331 23.93 20.70 -20.74
C LEU A 331 25.43 20.45 -20.53
N ALA A 332 26.14 19.96 -21.54
CA ALA A 332 27.60 19.80 -21.48
C ALA A 332 28.31 21.15 -21.38
N GLY A 333 27.83 22.18 -22.09
CA GLY A 333 28.33 23.55 -21.98
C GLY A 333 28.11 24.13 -20.58
N LEU A 334 26.92 23.93 -20.00
CA LEU A 334 26.61 24.31 -18.61
C LEU A 334 27.48 23.57 -17.60
N GLY A 335 27.63 22.25 -17.76
CA GLY A 335 28.49 21.43 -16.90
C GLY A 335 29.95 21.86 -17.00
N TYR A 336 30.44 22.14 -18.21
CA TYR A 336 31.77 22.67 -18.45
C TYR A 336 31.96 24.03 -17.78
N LEU A 337 31.01 24.97 -17.94
CA LEU A 337 31.04 26.26 -17.26
C LEU A 337 31.05 26.11 -15.74
N ALA A 338 30.18 25.27 -15.17
CA ALA A 338 30.14 24.99 -13.74
C ALA A 338 31.47 24.40 -13.25
N SER A 339 32.08 23.48 -14.00
CA SER A 339 33.39 22.91 -13.68
C SER A 339 34.50 23.96 -13.73
N ARG A 340 34.44 24.93 -14.66
CA ARG A 340 35.39 26.03 -14.74
C ARG A 340 35.22 27.01 -13.58
N VAL A 341 33.99 27.30 -13.18
CA VAL A 341 33.71 28.12 -11.99
C VAL A 341 34.21 27.40 -10.73
N PHE A 342 33.93 26.11 -10.59
CA PHE A 342 34.40 25.32 -9.45
C PHE A 342 35.93 25.23 -9.41
N ALA A 343 36.58 25.03 -10.56
CA ALA A 343 38.03 25.03 -10.66
C ALA A 343 38.62 26.40 -10.33
N LEU A 344 37.97 27.50 -10.75
CA LEU A 344 38.37 28.86 -10.39
C LEU A 344 38.27 29.08 -8.88
N ILE A 345 37.14 28.71 -8.27
CA ILE A 345 36.94 28.79 -6.81
C ILE A 345 37.99 27.95 -6.09
N SER A 346 38.22 26.71 -6.54
CA SER A 346 39.21 25.81 -5.94
C SER A 346 40.63 26.35 -6.08
N TYR A 347 40.96 26.93 -7.24
CA TYR A 347 42.26 27.57 -7.48
C TYR A 347 42.48 28.76 -6.54
N TRP A 348 41.48 29.65 -6.39
CA TRP A 348 41.55 30.76 -5.44
C TRP A 348 41.63 30.28 -4.00
N PHE A 349 40.87 29.23 -3.65
CA PHE A 349 40.88 28.64 -2.32
C PHE A 349 42.25 28.03 -1.98
N VAL A 350 42.82 27.22 -2.88
CA VAL A 350 44.16 26.65 -2.73
C VAL A 350 45.23 27.74 -2.71
N SER A 351 45.10 28.78 -3.54
CA SER A 351 46.04 29.91 -3.55
C SER A 351 45.96 30.72 -2.25
N ALA A 352 44.78 30.90 -1.69
CA ALA A 352 44.59 31.54 -0.39
C ALA A 352 45.16 30.67 0.74
N LEU A 353 44.98 29.35 0.66
CA LEU A 353 45.58 28.40 1.60
C LEU A 353 47.10 28.43 1.53
N LEU A 354 47.68 28.39 0.31
CA LEU A 354 49.12 28.48 0.08
C LEU A 354 49.68 29.84 0.50
N TRP A 355 48.94 30.93 0.29
CA TRP A 355 49.32 32.26 0.79
C TRP A 355 49.32 32.31 2.33
N LEU A 356 48.35 31.67 2.98
CA LEU A 356 48.28 31.56 4.43
C LEU A 356 49.41 30.68 4.99
N THR A 357 49.82 29.64 4.26
CA THR A 357 50.91 28.73 4.65
C THR A 357 52.30 29.17 4.17
N ARG A 358 52.42 30.23 3.35
CA ARG A 358 53.71 30.72 2.82
C ARG A 358 54.72 31.06 3.91
N ASN A 359 54.26 31.48 5.09
CA ASN A 359 55.12 31.77 6.23
C ASN A 359 55.64 30.51 6.96
N ALA A 360 55.20 29.31 6.56
CA ALA A 360 55.71 28.05 7.11
C ALA A 360 56.93 27.51 6.35
N GLU A 361 57.24 28.04 5.15
CA GLU A 361 58.36 27.59 4.32
C GLU A 361 59.70 28.29 4.64
N ASP A 362 59.68 29.40 5.39
CA ASP A 362 60.90 30.06 5.91
C ASP A 362 61.42 29.42 7.21
N ALA A 363 60.94 28.23 7.56
CA ALA A 363 61.62 27.43 8.56
C ALA A 363 62.96 26.96 7.95
N PRO A 364 64.13 27.40 8.46
CA PRO A 364 65.40 26.99 7.91
C PRO A 364 65.46 25.47 7.87
N LEU A 365 65.81 24.92 6.70
CA LEU A 365 66.08 23.50 6.53
C LEU A 365 67.09 23.09 7.61
N GLN A 366 66.60 22.48 8.68
CA GLN A 366 67.48 21.96 9.71
C GLN A 366 68.35 20.91 9.01
N PRO A 367 69.69 20.98 9.14
CA PRO A 367 70.55 19.90 8.66
C PRO A 367 70.02 18.61 9.27
N LEU A 368 69.89 17.56 8.44
CA LEU A 368 69.43 16.24 8.90
C LEU A 368 70.24 15.86 10.13
N ARG A 369 69.65 16.05 11.31
CA ARG A 369 70.14 15.42 12.52
C ARG A 369 69.91 13.93 12.29
N PRO A 370 70.91 13.06 12.57
CA PRO A 370 70.65 11.64 12.62
C PRO A 370 69.42 11.45 13.49
N THR A 371 68.37 10.86 12.92
CA THR A 371 67.10 10.65 13.59
C THR A 371 67.41 9.92 14.89
N PRO A 372 67.10 10.50 16.06
CA PRO A 372 67.10 9.69 17.27
C PRO A 372 66.18 8.49 17.02
N PRO A 373 66.50 7.30 17.55
CA PRO A 373 65.63 6.14 17.44
C PRO A 373 64.20 6.58 17.77
N PRO A 374 63.18 6.10 17.03
CA PRO A 374 61.82 6.56 17.21
C PRO A 374 61.51 6.54 18.70
N PRO A 375 61.04 7.66 19.29
CA PRO A 375 60.61 7.62 20.67
C PRO A 375 59.63 6.45 20.79
N PRO A 376 59.70 5.65 21.88
CA PRO A 376 58.71 4.61 22.09
C PRO A 376 57.36 5.27 21.87
N VAL A 377 56.57 4.71 20.95
CA VAL A 377 55.23 5.19 20.62
C VAL A 377 54.56 5.46 21.96
N ALA A 378 54.41 6.75 22.31
CA ALA A 378 53.64 7.08 23.48
C ALA A 378 52.28 6.42 23.20
N PRO A 379 51.80 5.53 24.10
CA PRO A 379 50.49 4.94 23.90
C PRO A 379 49.54 6.10 23.60
N PRO A 380 48.68 5.99 22.58
CA PRO A 380 47.75 7.06 22.25
C PRO A 380 47.13 7.54 23.57
N PRO A 381 47.09 8.86 23.85
CA PRO A 381 46.50 9.34 25.08
C PRO A 381 45.16 8.62 25.21
N PRO A 382 44.88 7.92 26.33
CA PRO A 382 43.65 7.16 26.43
C PRO A 382 42.54 8.15 26.10
N LEU A 383 41.87 7.93 24.97
CA LEU A 383 40.61 8.60 24.63
C LEU A 383 39.86 8.59 25.95
N THR A 384 39.65 9.76 26.56
CA THR A 384 39.09 9.88 27.92
C THR A 384 38.01 8.83 28.04
N ALA A 385 38.35 7.74 28.73
CA ALA A 385 37.57 6.53 28.67
C ALA A 385 36.32 6.92 29.42
N THR A 386 35.30 7.30 28.66
CA THR A 386 34.01 7.68 29.22
C THR A 386 33.65 6.47 30.07
N ASN A 387 33.56 6.68 31.38
CA ASN A 387 33.50 5.58 32.34
C ASN A 387 32.53 4.52 31.79
N PRO A 388 32.95 3.25 31.64
CA PRO A 388 32.17 2.21 30.96
C PRO A 388 30.77 2.05 31.57
N ILE A 389 30.63 2.41 32.85
CA ILE A 389 29.34 2.45 33.54
C ILE A 389 28.49 3.61 33.02
N THR A 390 29.05 4.81 32.85
CA THR A 390 28.35 5.99 32.33
C THR A 390 27.89 5.80 30.89
N SER A 391 28.73 5.22 30.02
CA SER A 391 28.33 4.90 28.65
C SER A 391 27.25 3.81 28.60
N MET A 392 27.32 2.80 29.47
CA MET A 392 26.30 1.77 29.62
C MET A 392 24.96 2.33 30.12
N VAL A 393 24.98 3.24 31.11
CA VAL A 393 23.76 3.88 31.65
C VAL A 393 23.11 4.78 30.59
N ILE A 394 23.89 5.62 29.91
CA ILE A 394 23.38 6.51 28.85
C ILE A 394 22.79 5.68 27.71
N SER A 395 23.48 4.62 27.28
CA SER A 395 22.98 3.77 26.20
C SER A 395 21.75 2.95 26.60
N SER A 396 21.71 2.41 27.83
CA SER A 396 20.55 1.68 28.34
C SER A 396 19.32 2.59 28.48
N ALA A 397 19.51 3.82 28.99
CA ALA A 397 18.44 4.81 29.08
C ALA A 397 17.93 5.22 27.69
N PHE A 398 18.84 5.41 26.72
CA PHE A 398 18.48 5.66 25.33
C PHE A 398 17.62 4.53 24.76
N TRP A 399 18.06 3.28 24.90
CA TRP A 399 17.30 2.13 24.39
C TRP A 399 15.97 1.92 25.11
N ALA A 400 15.92 2.13 26.42
CA ALA A 400 14.66 2.08 27.18
C ALA A 400 13.66 3.13 26.67
N LEU A 401 14.12 4.35 26.40
CA LEU A 401 13.30 5.42 25.83
C LEU A 401 12.83 5.08 24.42
N VAL A 402 13.73 4.63 23.54
CA VAL A 402 13.39 4.24 22.16
C VAL A 402 12.38 3.10 22.15
N ILE A 403 12.60 2.05 22.95
CA ILE A 403 11.67 0.92 23.07
C ILE A 403 10.32 1.39 23.62
N ALA A 404 10.32 2.25 24.64
CA ALA A 404 9.09 2.82 25.19
C ALA A 404 8.31 3.62 24.14
N ILE A 405 8.99 4.44 23.33
CA ILE A 405 8.37 5.23 22.25
C ILE A 405 7.83 4.31 21.15
N ILE A 406 8.57 3.26 20.75
CA ILE A 406 8.12 2.28 19.75
C ILE A 406 6.91 1.50 20.26
N ILE A 407 6.95 1.00 21.50
CA ILE A 407 5.83 0.28 22.11
C ILE A 407 4.62 1.21 22.24
N ALA A 408 4.81 2.45 22.69
CA ALA A 408 3.74 3.42 22.79
C ALA A 408 3.12 3.72 21.41
N ALA A 409 3.94 3.94 20.38
CA ALA A 409 3.48 4.15 19.01
C ALA A 409 2.72 2.93 18.46
N LEU A 410 3.23 1.72 18.69
CA LEU A 410 2.60 0.48 18.25
C LEU A 410 1.27 0.23 18.96
N LEU A 411 1.23 0.38 20.29
CA LEU A 411 0.02 0.24 21.09
C LEU A 411 -1.02 1.28 20.72
N PHE A 412 -0.60 2.54 20.54
CA PHE A 412 -1.46 3.62 20.07
C PHE A 412 -2.05 3.28 18.70
N PHE A 413 -1.20 2.86 17.76
CA PHE A 413 -1.60 2.50 16.40
C PHE A 413 -2.57 1.30 16.34
N LEU A 414 -2.32 0.26 17.14
CA LEU A 414 -3.19 -0.92 17.24
C LEU A 414 -4.53 -0.59 17.91
N ARG A 415 -4.48 0.15 19.02
CA ARG A 415 -5.67 0.58 19.77
C ARG A 415 -6.60 1.37 18.88
N GLU A 416 -6.06 2.32 18.13
CA GLU A 416 -6.85 3.21 17.30
C GLU A 416 -7.42 2.53 16.05
N ARG A 417 -6.78 1.46 15.56
CA ARG A 417 -7.32 0.58 14.50
C ARG A 417 -8.42 -0.37 14.99
N GLY A 418 -8.78 -0.34 16.27
CA GLY A 418 -9.84 -1.18 16.84
C GLY A 418 -9.36 -2.56 17.32
N TYR A 419 -8.06 -2.84 17.28
CA TYR A 419 -7.50 -4.01 17.97
C TYR A 419 -7.40 -3.68 19.46
N ARG A 420 -8.48 -3.95 20.20
CA ARG A 420 -8.41 -4.00 21.66
C ARG A 420 -7.50 -5.17 22.04
N VAL A 421 -6.26 -4.85 22.41
CA VAL A 421 -5.36 -5.81 23.08
C VAL A 421 -5.98 -6.06 24.45
N ASP A 422 -6.91 -7.01 24.49
CA ASP A 422 -7.58 -7.44 25.71
C ASP A 422 -6.54 -8.18 26.56
N THR A 423 -5.98 -7.48 27.53
CA THR A 423 -4.84 -7.91 28.35
C THR A 423 -5.10 -9.21 29.11
N GLY A 424 -6.36 -9.65 29.20
CA GLY A 424 -6.79 -10.92 29.80
C GLY A 424 -6.59 -12.18 28.94
N ARG A 425 -6.27 -12.09 27.63
CA ARG A 425 -6.10 -13.27 26.75
C ARG A 425 -4.68 -13.54 26.25
N LEU A 426 -3.72 -12.65 26.54
CA LEU A 426 -2.29 -12.80 26.26
C LEU A 426 -1.68 -14.15 26.68
N PRO A 427 -1.98 -14.73 27.88
CA PRO A 427 -1.41 -16.02 28.24
C PRO A 427 -1.93 -17.18 27.37
N GLY A 428 -3.14 -17.07 26.81
CA GLY A 428 -3.72 -18.08 25.92
C GLY A 428 -3.06 -18.12 24.53
N TYR A 429 -2.76 -16.95 23.96
CA TYR A 429 -2.05 -16.86 22.68
C TYR A 429 -0.58 -17.29 22.80
N TRP A 430 0.07 -16.97 23.92
CA TRP A 430 1.43 -17.44 24.20
C TRP A 430 1.47 -18.95 24.48
N ALA A 431 0.48 -19.50 25.17
CA ALA A 431 0.34 -20.94 25.33
C ALA A 431 0.10 -21.64 23.97
N ALA A 432 -0.72 -21.06 23.10
CA ALA A 432 -0.98 -21.59 21.75
C ALA A 432 0.27 -21.50 20.84
N ALA A 433 1.01 -20.39 20.91
CA ALA A 433 2.24 -20.20 20.14
C ALA A 433 3.36 -21.13 20.62
N THR A 434 3.56 -21.29 21.93
CA THR A 434 4.53 -22.26 22.47
C THR A 434 4.11 -23.71 22.22
N ALA A 435 2.81 -24.02 22.23
CA ALA A 435 2.31 -25.34 21.86
C ALA A 435 2.53 -25.62 20.36
N TRP A 436 2.31 -24.64 19.49
CA TRP A 436 2.59 -24.75 18.07
C TRP A 436 4.10 -24.92 17.79
N LEU A 437 4.95 -24.15 18.51
CA LEU A 437 6.41 -24.25 18.39
C LEU A 437 6.92 -25.61 18.89
N ARG A 438 6.41 -26.12 20.02
CA ARG A 438 6.73 -27.47 20.51
C ARG A 438 6.26 -28.56 19.56
N ALA A 439 5.08 -28.39 18.94
CA ALA A 439 4.58 -29.32 17.94
C ALA A 439 5.41 -29.29 16.64
N ALA A 440 5.88 -28.12 16.22
CA ALA A 440 6.78 -27.96 15.08
C ALA A 440 8.16 -28.58 15.38
N TRP A 441 8.70 -28.39 16.59
CA TRP A 441 9.96 -28.96 17.04
C TRP A 441 9.89 -30.48 17.21
N ALA A 442 8.78 -31.01 17.69
CA ALA A 442 8.52 -32.46 17.75
C ALA A 442 8.44 -33.08 16.34
N ARG A 443 7.85 -32.36 15.36
CA ARG A 443 7.79 -32.80 13.95
C ARG A 443 9.16 -32.73 13.25
N LEU A 444 10.01 -31.77 13.61
CA LEU A 444 11.38 -31.65 13.11
C LEU A 444 12.30 -32.72 13.72
N THR A 445 12.27 -32.91 15.03
CA THR A 445 13.05 -33.95 15.71
C THR A 445 12.58 -35.37 15.38
N GLY A 446 11.28 -35.56 15.12
CA GLY A 446 10.72 -36.81 14.59
C GLY A 446 11.23 -37.14 13.19
N ARG A 447 11.36 -36.15 12.30
CA ARG A 447 11.97 -36.30 10.97
C ARG A 447 13.48 -36.53 11.04
N ALA A 448 14.19 -35.90 11.98
CA ALA A 448 15.62 -36.11 12.19
C ALA A 448 15.92 -37.54 12.71
N ARG A 449 15.10 -38.07 13.64
CA ARG A 449 15.23 -39.46 14.12
C ARG A 449 14.79 -40.50 13.08
N ALA A 450 13.88 -40.16 12.17
CA ALA A 450 13.51 -41.00 11.03
C ALA A 450 14.60 -41.00 9.94
N ALA A 451 15.26 -39.86 9.70
CA ALA A 451 16.42 -39.75 8.81
C ALA A 451 17.65 -40.49 9.36
N GLY A 452 17.88 -40.45 10.68
CA GLY A 452 18.94 -41.21 11.35
C GLY A 452 18.76 -42.73 11.23
N ARG A 453 17.52 -43.23 11.33
CA ARG A 453 17.21 -44.66 11.09
C ARG A 453 17.30 -45.05 9.61
N GLY A 454 16.99 -44.14 8.68
CA GLY A 454 17.16 -44.35 7.24
C GLY A 454 18.62 -44.34 6.77
N LEU A 455 19.50 -43.64 7.48
CA LEU A 455 20.94 -43.67 7.25
C LEU A 455 21.58 -44.95 7.80
N GLN A 456 21.17 -45.44 8.97
CA GLN A 456 21.63 -46.74 9.52
C GLN A 456 21.17 -47.95 8.69
N ALA A 457 20.01 -47.87 8.02
CA ALA A 457 19.52 -48.93 7.13
C ALA A 457 20.23 -48.96 5.77
N ARG A 458 20.93 -47.90 5.36
CA ARG A 458 21.74 -47.85 4.13
C ARG A 458 23.18 -48.38 4.30
N PHE A 459 23.62 -48.61 5.53
CA PHE A 459 24.93 -49.18 5.85
C PHE A 459 24.91 -50.68 6.18
N ARG A 460 23.75 -51.35 6.08
CA ARG A 460 23.70 -52.82 6.03
C ARG A 460 23.59 -53.24 4.57
N GLY A 461 24.60 -53.98 4.11
CA GLY A 461 24.75 -54.45 2.74
C GLY A 461 23.61 -55.36 2.26
N PRO A 462 23.58 -55.66 0.95
CA PRO A 462 22.48 -56.35 0.31
C PRO A 462 22.49 -57.84 0.69
N GLY A 463 21.49 -58.26 1.45
CA GLY A 463 21.27 -59.66 1.80
C GLY A 463 19.88 -59.87 2.39
N ASP A 464 19.03 -60.52 1.61
CA ASP A 464 17.79 -61.24 1.96
C ASP A 464 16.84 -60.65 3.01
N GLY A 465 15.73 -60.07 2.55
CA GLY A 465 14.56 -59.78 3.37
C GLY A 465 13.26 -59.70 2.55
N PRO A 466 12.09 -60.06 3.12
CA PRO A 466 10.89 -60.47 2.37
C PRO A 466 10.16 -59.29 1.70
N PRO A 467 9.26 -59.56 0.73
CA PRO A 467 8.58 -58.50 -0.02
C PRO A 467 7.70 -57.64 0.92
N PRO A 468 7.63 -56.31 0.70
CA PRO A 468 6.90 -55.42 1.57
C PRO A 468 5.38 -55.61 1.43
N PRO A 469 4.60 -55.47 2.52
CA PRO A 469 3.14 -55.56 2.48
C PRO A 469 2.51 -54.36 1.74
N PRO A 470 1.29 -54.52 1.22
CA PRO A 470 0.65 -53.51 0.38
C PRO A 470 0.39 -52.21 1.16
N ARG A 471 0.73 -51.08 0.52
CA ARG A 471 0.47 -49.73 1.02
C ARG A 471 -1.03 -49.48 1.15
N VAL A 472 -1.52 -49.42 2.38
CA VAL A 472 -2.88 -48.92 2.66
C VAL A 472 -2.92 -47.43 2.38
N ALA A 473 -3.71 -47.03 1.38
CA ALA A 473 -3.98 -45.64 1.05
C ALA A 473 -4.57 -44.89 2.25
N ALA A 474 -3.96 -43.75 2.58
CA ALA A 474 -4.48 -42.84 3.60
C ALA A 474 -5.85 -42.29 3.18
N ARG A 475 -6.90 -42.60 3.96
CA ARG A 475 -8.23 -42.02 3.78
C ARG A 475 -8.26 -40.56 4.25
N PRO A 476 -8.99 -39.65 3.57
CA PRO A 476 -9.13 -38.27 3.99
C PRO A 476 -10.00 -38.15 5.24
N ARG A 477 -9.61 -37.26 6.16
CA ARG A 477 -10.35 -36.92 7.39
C ARG A 477 -11.70 -36.30 7.04
N PHE A 478 -12.80 -36.94 7.44
CA PHE A 478 -14.13 -36.34 7.42
C PHE A 478 -14.33 -35.37 8.59
N LEU A 479 -14.98 -34.23 8.31
CA LEU A 479 -15.47 -33.25 9.28
C LEU A 479 -16.34 -33.95 10.35
N ARG A 480 -16.01 -33.78 11.64
CA ARG A 480 -16.85 -34.27 12.74
C ARG A 480 -18.10 -33.38 12.86
N LEU A 481 -19.21 -33.80 12.25
CA LEU A 481 -20.49 -33.06 12.28
C LEU A 481 -20.97 -32.71 13.71
N GLY A 482 -20.66 -33.53 14.71
CA GLY A 482 -21.07 -33.30 16.10
C GLY A 482 -20.37 -32.13 16.81
N GLY A 483 -19.32 -31.54 16.22
CA GLY A 483 -18.63 -30.37 16.76
C GLY A 483 -19.07 -29.02 16.16
N LEU A 484 -20.01 -29.04 15.21
CA LEU A 484 -20.51 -27.83 14.54
C LEU A 484 -21.63 -27.18 15.35
N SER A 485 -21.68 -25.85 15.38
CA SER A 485 -22.82 -25.12 15.96
C SER A 485 -24.12 -25.45 15.21
N PRO A 486 -25.31 -25.36 15.83
CA PRO A 486 -26.58 -25.68 15.17
C PRO A 486 -26.77 -24.92 13.83
N ARG A 487 -26.35 -23.65 13.79
CA ARG A 487 -26.35 -22.82 12.58
C ARG A 487 -25.43 -23.35 11.48
N GLU A 488 -24.26 -23.86 11.83
CA GLU A 488 -23.34 -24.48 10.86
C GLU A 488 -23.85 -25.84 10.36
N GLN A 489 -24.55 -26.59 11.21
CA GLN A 489 -25.18 -27.85 10.79
C GLN A 489 -26.27 -27.60 9.74
N VAL A 490 -27.11 -26.58 9.93
CA VAL A 490 -28.13 -26.18 8.93
C VAL A 490 -27.47 -25.80 7.59
N ARG A 491 -26.39 -25.00 7.63
CA ARG A 491 -25.63 -24.64 6.42
C ARG A 491 -25.01 -25.86 5.74
N PHE A 492 -24.48 -26.79 6.53
CA PHE A 492 -23.87 -28.01 6.02
C PHE A 492 -24.89 -28.89 5.28
N TYR A 493 -26.12 -29.03 5.79
CA TYR A 493 -27.15 -29.83 5.14
C TYR A 493 -27.60 -29.23 3.81
N TYR A 494 -27.80 -27.91 3.75
CA TYR A 494 -28.12 -27.24 2.49
C TYR A 494 -26.98 -27.35 1.45
N LEU A 495 -25.73 -27.14 1.84
CA LEU A 495 -24.59 -27.29 0.92
C LEU A 495 -24.41 -28.75 0.45
N SER A 496 -24.74 -29.71 1.29
CA SER A 496 -24.75 -31.13 0.92
C SER A 496 -25.83 -31.43 -0.12
N LEU A 497 -26.99 -30.76 -0.04
CA LEU A 497 -28.05 -30.83 -1.06
C LEU A 497 -27.56 -30.27 -2.39
N VAL A 498 -27.02 -29.05 -2.41
CA VAL A 498 -26.48 -28.42 -3.63
C VAL A 498 -25.43 -29.30 -4.27
N ARG A 499 -24.47 -29.80 -3.50
CA ARG A 499 -23.40 -30.68 -4.02
C ARG A 499 -23.97 -31.94 -4.67
N ARG A 500 -24.95 -32.59 -4.04
CA ARG A 500 -25.56 -33.82 -4.60
C ARG A 500 -26.42 -33.52 -5.82
N ALA A 501 -27.10 -32.38 -5.85
CA ALA A 501 -27.84 -31.95 -7.02
C ALA A 501 -26.90 -31.72 -8.22
N THR A 502 -25.73 -31.11 -7.99
CA THR A 502 -24.66 -31.00 -9.00
C THR A 502 -24.16 -32.37 -9.45
N GLU A 503 -23.93 -33.32 -8.53
CA GLU A 503 -23.53 -34.70 -8.86
C GLU A 503 -24.60 -35.45 -9.70
N ARG A 504 -25.86 -34.99 -9.68
CA ARG A 504 -26.98 -35.51 -10.48
C ARG A 504 -27.30 -34.65 -11.71
N GLY A 505 -26.41 -33.73 -12.08
CA GLY A 505 -26.52 -32.92 -13.29
C GLY A 505 -27.37 -31.65 -13.17
N VAL A 506 -27.95 -31.38 -11.99
CA VAL A 506 -28.70 -30.15 -11.72
C VAL A 506 -27.77 -29.15 -11.04
N ASN A 507 -26.92 -28.50 -11.82
CA ASN A 507 -25.94 -27.56 -11.28
C ASN A 507 -26.55 -26.19 -11.01
N ARG A 508 -26.17 -25.56 -9.90
CA ARG A 508 -26.52 -24.17 -9.62
C ARG A 508 -25.64 -23.25 -10.47
N GLN A 509 -26.25 -22.33 -11.23
CA GLN A 509 -25.51 -21.28 -11.91
C GLN A 509 -24.87 -20.33 -10.87
N ASP A 510 -23.65 -19.85 -11.12
CA ASP A 510 -22.89 -19.06 -10.15
C ASP A 510 -23.60 -17.76 -9.72
N SER A 511 -24.46 -17.21 -10.59
CA SER A 511 -25.27 -16.01 -10.32
C SER A 511 -26.61 -16.30 -9.66
N ALA A 512 -27.08 -17.55 -9.62
CA ALA A 512 -28.42 -17.88 -9.14
C ALA A 512 -28.51 -17.76 -7.62
N THR A 513 -29.54 -17.10 -7.10
CA THR A 513 -29.79 -17.04 -5.64
C THR A 513 -30.25 -18.40 -5.09
N PRO A 514 -30.13 -18.67 -3.76
CA PRO A 514 -30.65 -19.91 -3.17
C PRO A 514 -32.15 -20.14 -3.43
N LEU A 515 -32.94 -19.05 -3.54
CA LEU A 515 -34.36 -19.10 -3.88
C LEU A 515 -34.55 -19.50 -5.34
N GLU A 516 -33.89 -18.83 -6.28
CA GLU A 516 -33.94 -19.18 -7.72
C GLU A 516 -33.47 -20.62 -7.99
N TYR A 517 -32.47 -21.10 -7.26
CA TYR A 517 -32.01 -22.48 -7.39
C TYR A 517 -33.04 -23.48 -6.85
N THR A 518 -33.89 -23.09 -5.91
CA THR A 518 -34.95 -23.96 -5.37
C THR A 518 -35.97 -24.30 -6.44
N ASP A 519 -36.32 -23.36 -7.32
CA ASP A 519 -37.26 -23.62 -8.43
C ASP A 519 -36.72 -24.69 -9.38
N GLN A 520 -35.41 -24.65 -9.66
CA GLN A 520 -34.73 -25.67 -10.47
C GLN A 520 -34.71 -27.05 -9.78
N LEU A 521 -34.49 -27.06 -8.46
CA LEU A 521 -34.52 -28.29 -7.67
C LEU A 521 -35.93 -28.91 -7.61
N ARG A 522 -36.98 -28.08 -7.51
CA ARG A 522 -38.38 -28.54 -7.53
C ARG A 522 -38.77 -29.16 -8.86
N GLN A 523 -38.37 -28.53 -9.97
CA GLN A 523 -38.63 -29.06 -11.30
C GLN A 523 -37.95 -30.42 -11.53
N ALA A 524 -36.73 -30.60 -11.00
CA ALA A 524 -36.00 -31.86 -11.09
C ALA A 524 -36.53 -32.96 -10.13
N TRP A 525 -37.03 -32.57 -8.95
CA TRP A 525 -37.53 -33.47 -7.91
C TRP A 525 -38.85 -33.00 -7.29
N PRO A 526 -39.98 -33.12 -8.03
CA PRO A 526 -41.29 -32.69 -7.53
C PRO A 526 -41.72 -33.43 -6.24
N GLU A 527 -41.35 -34.71 -6.12
CA GLU A 527 -41.64 -35.54 -4.93
C GLU A 527 -40.94 -35.08 -3.64
N ALA A 528 -40.01 -34.12 -3.72
CA ALA A 528 -39.27 -33.58 -2.59
C ALA A 528 -39.43 -32.06 -2.43
N GLU A 529 -40.39 -31.45 -3.13
CA GLU A 529 -40.63 -30.00 -3.16
C GLU A 529 -40.71 -29.38 -1.75
N ASP A 530 -41.60 -29.91 -0.90
CA ASP A 530 -41.81 -29.38 0.46
C ASP A 530 -40.55 -29.45 1.33
N ASP A 531 -39.80 -30.56 1.25
CA ASP A 531 -38.59 -30.72 2.05
C ASP A 531 -37.45 -29.83 1.49
N ILE A 532 -37.37 -29.60 0.18
CA ILE A 532 -36.37 -28.73 -0.45
C ILE A 532 -36.62 -27.26 -0.08
N GLU A 533 -37.88 -26.81 -0.12
CA GLU A 533 -38.26 -25.46 0.26
C GLU A 533 -37.87 -25.15 1.70
N GLU A 534 -38.23 -26.04 2.63
CA GLU A 534 -37.93 -25.86 4.05
C GLU A 534 -36.42 -25.85 4.34
N LEU A 535 -35.65 -26.68 3.62
CA LEU A 535 -34.19 -26.68 3.70
C LEU A 535 -33.61 -25.34 3.21
N THR A 536 -34.17 -24.75 2.15
CA THR A 536 -33.76 -23.44 1.63
C THR A 536 -34.12 -22.30 2.58
N GLN A 537 -35.35 -22.28 3.12
CA GLN A 537 -35.78 -21.24 4.06
C GLN A 537 -34.94 -21.26 5.35
N SER A 538 -34.71 -22.44 5.91
CA SER A 538 -33.85 -22.63 7.08
C SER A 538 -32.40 -22.18 6.82
N PHE A 539 -31.89 -22.40 5.60
CA PHE A 539 -30.59 -21.90 5.19
C PHE A 539 -30.54 -20.37 5.09
N LEU A 540 -31.58 -19.74 4.55
CA LEU A 540 -31.66 -18.27 4.48
C LEU A 540 -31.74 -17.65 5.87
N ALA A 541 -32.53 -18.23 6.78
CA ALA A 541 -32.55 -17.83 8.18
C ALA A 541 -31.16 -17.98 8.83
N ALA A 542 -30.48 -19.11 8.62
CA ALA A 542 -29.13 -19.33 9.11
C ALA A 542 -28.07 -18.37 8.51
N ARG A 543 -28.30 -17.85 7.30
CA ARG A 543 -27.36 -16.99 6.58
C ARG A 543 -27.59 -15.50 6.83
N TYR A 544 -28.84 -15.06 6.91
CA TYR A 544 -29.21 -13.65 6.91
C TYR A 544 -29.93 -13.19 8.19
N SER A 545 -30.46 -14.10 9.01
CA SER A 545 -31.12 -13.73 10.28
C SER A 545 -30.14 -13.78 11.47
N PRO A 546 -30.15 -12.75 12.34
CA PRO A 546 -29.36 -12.73 13.57
C PRO A 546 -29.96 -13.59 14.71
N GLN A 547 -31.19 -14.10 14.57
CA GLN A 547 -31.85 -14.90 15.62
C GLN A 547 -31.13 -16.23 15.89
N PRO A 548 -30.92 -16.64 17.16
CA PRO A 548 -30.25 -17.90 17.48
C PRO A 548 -31.04 -19.10 16.93
N ILE A 549 -30.33 -20.07 16.34
CA ILE A 549 -30.92 -21.33 15.84
C ILE A 549 -30.78 -22.37 16.94
N GLU A 550 -31.88 -22.98 17.33
CA GLU A 550 -31.89 -23.96 18.40
C GLU A 550 -31.38 -25.33 17.91
N LYS A 551 -30.99 -26.18 18.87
CA LYS A 551 -30.56 -27.55 18.56
C LYS A 551 -31.69 -28.40 17.96
N GLY A 552 -32.95 -28.12 18.33
CA GLY A 552 -34.13 -28.77 17.77
C GLY A 552 -34.26 -28.56 16.26
N ASP A 553 -34.09 -27.32 15.81
CA ASP A 553 -34.19 -26.96 14.38
C ASP A 553 -33.14 -27.67 13.52
N ALA A 554 -31.92 -27.80 14.04
CA ALA A 554 -30.84 -28.52 13.35
C ALA A 554 -31.12 -30.04 13.23
N LEU A 555 -31.82 -30.64 14.21
CA LEU A 555 -32.24 -32.04 14.16
C LEU A 555 -33.38 -32.24 13.14
N THR A 556 -34.38 -31.36 13.13
CA THR A 556 -35.45 -31.36 12.13
C THR A 556 -34.89 -31.21 10.71
N MET A 557 -33.90 -30.33 10.54
CA MET A 557 -33.18 -30.13 9.29
C MET A 557 -32.42 -31.38 8.84
N LYS A 558 -31.80 -32.12 9.77
CA LYS A 558 -31.11 -33.38 9.50
C LYS A 558 -32.08 -34.47 9.01
N GLU A 559 -33.27 -34.55 9.59
CA GLU A 559 -34.30 -35.51 9.19
C GLU A 559 -34.84 -35.21 7.80
N ARG A 560 -35.16 -33.94 7.53
CA ARG A 560 -35.57 -33.44 6.20
C ARG A 560 -34.51 -33.74 5.14
N TRP A 561 -33.26 -33.42 5.44
CA TRP A 561 -32.14 -33.77 4.58
C TRP A 561 -32.04 -35.27 4.32
N ASN A 562 -32.23 -36.12 5.34
CA ASN A 562 -32.19 -37.57 5.15
C ASN A 562 -33.31 -38.07 4.25
N ARG A 563 -34.53 -37.50 4.33
CA ARG A 563 -35.65 -37.81 3.43
C ARG A 563 -35.32 -37.44 1.99
N VAL A 564 -34.87 -36.20 1.75
CA VAL A 564 -34.45 -35.74 0.42
C VAL A 564 -33.32 -36.60 -0.11
N ARG A 565 -32.29 -36.90 0.70
CA ARG A 565 -31.17 -37.76 0.32
C ARG A 565 -31.60 -39.17 -0.07
N ASN A 566 -32.59 -39.75 0.62
CA ASN A 566 -33.09 -41.08 0.29
C ASN A 566 -33.85 -41.07 -1.04
N ARG A 567 -34.69 -40.05 -1.29
CA ARG A 567 -35.38 -39.86 -2.58
C ARG A 567 -34.39 -39.62 -3.73
N LEU A 568 -33.33 -38.84 -3.49
CA LEU A 568 -32.22 -38.63 -4.44
C LEU A 568 -31.39 -39.90 -4.73
N ARG A 569 -31.45 -40.95 -3.89
CA ARG A 569 -30.81 -42.25 -4.18
C ARG A 569 -31.70 -43.20 -4.98
N GLY A 570 -33.03 -43.03 -4.94
CA GLY A 570 -34.00 -43.95 -5.55
C GLY A 570 -34.12 -43.88 -7.08
N ARG A 571 -33.83 -42.72 -7.69
CA ARG A 571 -33.72 -42.59 -9.15
C ARG A 571 -32.32 -42.99 -9.63
N LYS A 572 -32.20 -44.13 -10.29
CA LYS A 572 -31.05 -44.46 -11.14
C LYS A 572 -31.40 -44.16 -12.58
#